data_AF-A0A158KS19-F1
#
_entry.id   AF-A0A158KS19-F1
#
_cell.length_a   1.000
_cell.length_b   1.000
_cell.length_c   1.000
_cell.angle_alpha   90.00
_cell.angle_beta   90.00
_cell.angle_gamma   90.00
#
_symmetry.space_group_name_H-M   'P 1'
#
loop_
_entity.id
_entity.type
_entity.pdbx_description
1 polymer ?
#
loop_
_entity_poly.entity_id
_entity_poly.type
_entity_poly.pdbx_seq_one_letter_code
_entity_poly.pdbx_strand_id
1 'polypeptide(L)'
;MTDNLPNGSWGEDYKRWLAELKQRVERARLRAATSVNRELVTLYWQIGREILDRQRRQGWGAGVIDQLATDLKAAFPDMRGFSPRNLKYMRALAQAWPDVEFVQQPAAQLPWFHLCTLLDKVKDQEQRSWYADKTLEHGWSRQVLTMQIETAANREPAAP
;
A
#
# COMPACT_ATOMS: atom_id res chain seq x y z
N MET A 1 -29.56 23.05 13.43
CA MET A 1 -29.78 23.43 14.84
C MET A 1 -28.43 23.55 15.49
N THR A 2 -27.96 24.79 15.66
CA THR A 2 -26.69 25.10 16.33
C THR A 2 -26.90 24.94 17.83
N ASP A 3 -26.42 23.83 18.36
CA ASP A 3 -26.49 23.54 19.79
C ASP A 3 -25.51 24.48 20.51
N ASN A 4 -26.06 25.57 21.05
CA ASN A 4 -25.32 26.62 21.73
C ASN A 4 -25.00 26.12 23.14
N LEU A 5 -23.89 25.38 23.27
CA LEU A 5 -23.42 24.89 24.56
C LEU A 5 -23.21 26.08 25.52
N PRO A 6 -23.70 26.03 26.76
CA PRO A 6 -23.64 27.16 27.69
C PRO A 6 -22.20 27.52 28.02
N ASN A 7 -21.92 28.82 28.03
CA ASN A 7 -20.64 29.47 28.39
C ASN A 7 -20.29 29.27 29.88
N GLY A 8 -20.10 28.02 30.30
CA GLY A 8 -19.60 27.63 31.62
C GLY A 8 -18.26 26.92 31.52
N SER A 9 -17.59 26.76 32.66
CA SER A 9 -16.29 26.09 32.91
C SER A 9 -16.00 24.79 32.12
N TRP A 10 -17.01 24.18 31.50
CA TRP A 10 -16.94 22.99 30.68
C TRP A 10 -16.47 23.25 29.24
N GLY A 11 -16.56 24.47 28.72
CA GLY A 11 -16.31 24.77 27.30
C GLY A 11 -14.90 24.41 26.83
N GLU A 12 -13.88 24.89 27.53
CA GLU A 12 -12.48 24.63 27.17
C GLU A 12 -12.03 23.21 27.52
N ASP A 13 -12.49 22.69 28.66
CA ASP A 13 -12.20 21.30 29.07
C ASP A 13 -12.85 20.28 28.13
N TYR A 14 -14.09 20.50 27.70
CA TYR A 14 -14.77 19.69 26.70
C TYR A 14 -14.10 19.78 25.33
N LYS A 15 -13.74 20.99 24.87
CA LYS A 15 -13.02 21.16 23.58
C LYS A 15 -11.70 20.41 23.59
N ARG A 16 -10.93 20.49 24.67
CA ARG A 16 -9.66 19.76 24.85
C ARG A 16 -9.91 18.25 24.84
N TRP A 17 -10.85 17.77 25.65
CA TRP A 17 -11.21 16.35 25.69
C TRP A 17 -11.70 15.82 24.33
N LEU A 18 -12.53 16.58 23.62
CA LEU A 18 -13.01 16.24 22.29
C LEU A 18 -11.87 16.18 21.26
N ALA A 19 -10.92 17.12 21.31
CA ALA A 19 -9.74 17.09 20.46
C ALA A 19 -8.88 15.83 20.74
N GLU A 20 -8.67 15.49 22.01
CA GLU A 20 -7.96 14.27 22.40
C GLU A 20 -8.68 13.00 21.91
N LEU A 21 -10.01 12.93 22.05
CA LEU A 21 -10.81 11.80 21.56
C LEU A 21 -10.72 11.68 20.04
N LYS A 22 -10.83 12.78 19.30
CA LYS A 22 -10.65 12.77 17.83
C LYS A 22 -9.28 12.23 17.45
N GLN A 23 -8.22 12.65 18.15
CA GLN A 23 -6.87 12.12 17.92
C GLN A 23 -6.76 10.62 18.21
N ARG A 24 -7.41 10.12 19.27
CA ARG A 24 -7.44 8.67 19.57
C ARG A 24 -8.17 7.87 18.49
N VAL A 25 -9.31 8.39 18.01
CA VAL A 25 -10.09 7.77 16.92
C VAL A 25 -9.26 7.71 15.64
N GLU A 26 -8.65 8.82 15.22
CA GLU A 26 -7.84 8.85 14.00
C GLU A 26 -6.63 7.91 14.09
N ARG A 27 -5.93 7.87 15.23
CA ARG A 27 -4.83 6.92 15.45
C ARG A 27 -5.31 5.46 15.40
N ALA A 28 -6.48 5.16 15.95
CA ALA A 28 -7.04 3.81 15.90
C ALA A 28 -7.41 3.39 14.47
N ARG A 29 -8.02 4.29 13.69
CA ARG A 29 -8.34 4.07 12.28
C ARG A 29 -7.09 3.84 11.44
N LEU A 30 -6.04 4.63 11.66
CA LEU A 30 -4.77 4.48 10.96
C LEU A 30 -4.13 3.10 11.25
N ARG A 31 -4.05 2.70 12.53
CA ARG A 31 -3.50 1.37 12.88
C ARG A 31 -4.30 0.23 12.24
N ALA A 32 -5.64 0.32 12.25
CA ALA A 32 -6.49 -0.67 11.61
C ALA A 32 -6.22 -0.74 10.10
N ALA A 33 -6.17 0.41 9.43
CA ALA A 33 -5.87 0.49 8.00
C ALA A 33 -4.49 -0.09 7.67
N THR A 34 -3.45 0.24 8.44
CA THR A 34 -2.10 -0.30 8.27
C THR A 34 -2.07 -1.83 8.46
N SER A 35 -2.77 -2.35 9.46
CA SER A 35 -2.88 -3.80 9.69
C SER A 35 -3.55 -4.50 8.51
N VAL A 36 -4.65 -3.94 7.99
CA VAL A 36 -5.36 -4.49 6.83
C VAL A 36 -4.49 -4.43 5.57
N ASN A 37 -3.80 -3.31 5.34
CA ASN A 37 -2.88 -3.16 4.22
C ASN A 37 -1.79 -4.24 4.26
N ARG A 38 -1.21 -4.48 5.45
CA ARG A 38 -0.17 -5.48 5.63
C ARG A 38 -0.63 -6.88 5.26
N GLU A 39 -1.80 -7.30 5.72
CA GLU A 39 -2.36 -8.61 5.37
C GLU A 39 -2.64 -8.73 3.87
N LEU A 40 -3.26 -7.70 3.28
CA LEU A 40 -3.56 -7.69 1.85
C LEU A 40 -2.29 -7.72 0.99
N VAL A 41 -1.29 -6.92 1.33
CA VAL A 41 -0.02 -6.88 0.60
C VAL A 41 0.75 -8.19 0.76
N THR A 42 0.72 -8.79 1.95
CA THR A 42 1.33 -10.11 2.20
C THR A 42 0.69 -11.18 1.33
N LEU A 43 -0.65 -11.24 1.30
CA LEU A 43 -1.39 -12.15 0.43
C LEU A 43 -1.03 -11.94 -1.06
N TYR A 44 -1.01 -10.69 -1.50
CA TYR A 44 -0.69 -10.33 -2.88
C TYR A 44 0.75 -10.70 -3.26
N TRP A 45 1.70 -10.51 -2.33
CA TRP A 45 3.07 -10.95 -2.51
C TRP A 45 3.18 -12.48 -2.64
N GLN A 46 2.49 -13.22 -1.77
CA GLN A 46 2.45 -14.69 -1.82
C GLN A 46 1.85 -15.20 -3.14
N ILE A 47 0.75 -14.62 -3.61
CA ILE A 47 0.17 -14.95 -4.92
C ILE A 47 1.19 -14.69 -6.04
N GLY A 48 1.90 -13.56 -5.99
CA GLY A 48 2.96 -13.24 -6.94
C GLY A 48 4.09 -14.27 -6.96
N ARG A 49 4.52 -14.74 -5.77
CA ARG A 49 5.54 -15.79 -5.62
C ARG A 49 5.08 -17.12 -6.22
N GLU A 50 3.84 -17.52 -5.97
CA GLU A 50 3.25 -18.74 -6.54
C GLU A 50 3.18 -18.67 -8.07
N ILE A 51 2.76 -17.53 -8.63
CA ILE A 51 2.79 -17.31 -10.07
C ILE A 51 4.22 -17.49 -10.62
N LEU A 52 5.22 -16.84 -10.02
CA LEU A 52 6.62 -16.94 -10.45
C LEU A 52 7.16 -18.38 -10.36
N ASP A 53 6.82 -19.12 -9.31
CA ASP A 53 7.26 -20.50 -9.14
C ASP A 53 6.64 -21.43 -10.19
N ARG A 54 5.33 -21.33 -10.42
CA ARG A 54 4.62 -22.14 -11.43
C ARG A 54 5.09 -21.83 -12.85
N GLN A 55 5.31 -20.55 -13.19
CA GLN A 55 5.85 -20.17 -14.49
C GLN A 55 7.25 -20.76 -14.72
N ARG A 56 8.11 -20.79 -13.69
CA ARG A 56 9.45 -21.38 -13.78
C ARG A 56 9.43 -22.91 -13.88
N ARG A 57 8.64 -23.59 -13.05
CA ARG A 57 8.64 -25.06 -12.97
C ARG A 57 7.83 -25.74 -14.06
N GLN A 58 6.74 -25.12 -14.50
CA GLN A 58 5.75 -25.76 -15.36
C GLN A 58 5.65 -25.10 -16.74
N GLY A 59 6.45 -24.06 -17.01
CA GLY A 59 6.46 -23.36 -18.30
C GLY A 59 5.16 -22.61 -18.59
N TRP A 60 4.37 -22.27 -17.57
CA TRP A 60 3.09 -21.59 -17.76
C TRP A 60 3.25 -20.22 -18.42
N GLY A 61 2.63 -20.05 -19.58
CA GLY A 61 2.59 -18.79 -20.32
C GLY A 61 1.68 -17.74 -19.67
N ALA A 62 1.58 -16.56 -20.30
CA ALA A 62 0.84 -15.42 -19.76
C ALA A 62 -0.65 -15.69 -19.50
N GLY A 63 -1.27 -16.63 -20.23
CA GLY A 63 -2.70 -16.95 -20.11
C GLY A 63 -3.12 -17.53 -18.75
N VAL A 64 -2.18 -18.07 -17.96
CA VAL A 64 -2.51 -18.58 -16.62
C VAL A 64 -2.96 -17.48 -15.67
N ILE A 65 -2.45 -16.25 -15.86
CA ILE A 65 -2.84 -15.11 -15.04
C ILE A 65 -4.28 -14.71 -15.32
N ASP A 66 -4.71 -14.76 -16.59
CA ASP A 66 -6.07 -14.39 -16.98
C ASP A 66 -7.09 -15.40 -16.45
N GLN A 67 -6.76 -16.70 -16.51
CA GLN A 67 -7.58 -17.76 -15.92
C GLN A 67 -7.65 -17.63 -14.39
N LEU A 68 -6.50 -17.47 -13.72
CA LEU A 68 -6.44 -17.31 -12.27
C LEU A 68 -7.23 -16.09 -11.78
N ALA A 69 -7.17 -14.96 -12.51
CA ALA A 69 -7.96 -13.79 -12.20
C ALA A 69 -9.47 -14.06 -12.31
N THR A 70 -9.88 -14.80 -13.35
CA THR A 70 -11.29 -15.19 -13.54
C THR A 70 -11.77 -16.05 -12.37
N ASP A 71 -11.01 -17.07 -12.01
CA ASP A 71 -11.39 -18.02 -10.95
C ASP A 71 -11.41 -17.36 -9.57
N LEU A 72 -10.40 -16.55 -9.23
CA LEU A 72 -10.35 -15.82 -7.96
C LEU A 72 -11.48 -14.79 -7.85
N LYS A 73 -11.81 -14.09 -8.93
CA LYS A 73 -12.92 -13.13 -8.93
C LYS A 73 -14.28 -13.83 -8.78
N ALA A 74 -14.45 -15.02 -9.35
CA ALA A 74 -15.65 -15.83 -9.18
C ALA A 74 -15.80 -16.32 -7.72
N ALA A 75 -14.69 -16.75 -7.10
CA ALA A 75 -14.69 -17.20 -5.71
C ALA A 75 -14.84 -16.05 -4.69
N PHE A 76 -14.34 -14.86 -5.02
CA PHE A 76 -14.32 -13.69 -4.13
C PHE A 76 -14.87 -12.43 -4.82
N PRO A 77 -16.18 -12.37 -5.12
CA PRO A 77 -16.76 -11.31 -5.95
C PRO A 77 -16.65 -9.90 -5.34
N ASP A 78 -16.61 -9.79 -4.01
CA ASP A 78 -16.48 -8.51 -3.30
C ASP A 78 -15.03 -7.98 -3.29
N MET A 79 -14.05 -8.83 -3.60
CA MET A 79 -12.64 -8.46 -3.62
C MET A 79 -12.26 -7.82 -4.95
N ARG A 80 -12.08 -6.50 -4.94
CA ARG A 80 -11.62 -5.73 -6.13
C ARG A 80 -10.15 -5.98 -6.51
N GLY A 81 -9.43 -6.78 -5.72
CA GLY A 81 -8.01 -7.08 -5.88
C GLY A 81 -7.67 -7.98 -7.06
N PHE A 82 -8.57 -8.85 -7.51
CA PHE A 82 -8.24 -9.97 -8.41
C PHE A 82 -8.49 -9.70 -9.91
N SER A 83 -8.13 -8.50 -10.38
CA SER A 83 -8.10 -8.25 -11.83
C SER A 83 -6.82 -8.83 -12.47
N PRO A 84 -6.83 -9.21 -13.76
CA PRO A 84 -5.60 -9.69 -14.43
C PRO A 84 -4.43 -8.71 -14.33
N ARG A 85 -4.73 -7.40 -14.39
CA ARG A 85 -3.73 -6.34 -14.19
C ARG A 85 -3.12 -6.40 -12.79
N ASN A 86 -3.94 -6.54 -11.75
CA ASN A 86 -3.43 -6.63 -10.39
C ASN A 86 -2.63 -7.91 -10.16
N LEU A 87 -3.01 -9.05 -10.75
CA LEU A 87 -2.19 -10.27 -10.64
C LEU A 87 -0.82 -10.11 -11.33
N LYS A 88 -0.74 -9.36 -12.44
CA LYS A 88 0.55 -8.98 -13.05
C LYS A 88 1.37 -8.11 -12.09
N TYR A 89 0.74 -7.18 -11.36
CA TYR A 89 1.41 -6.41 -10.30
C TYR A 89 1.82 -7.27 -9.10
N MET A 90 1.01 -8.24 -8.68
CA MET A 90 1.37 -9.20 -7.62
C MET A 90 2.65 -9.94 -7.99
N ARG A 91 2.72 -10.43 -9.23
CA ARG A 91 3.93 -11.05 -9.79
C ARG A 91 5.12 -10.08 -9.79
N ALA A 92 4.92 -8.84 -10.24
CA ALA A 92 5.96 -7.82 -10.28
C ALA A 92 6.46 -7.44 -8.87
N LEU A 93 5.56 -7.37 -7.89
CA LEU A 93 5.89 -7.14 -6.48
C LEU A 93 6.80 -8.25 -5.94
N ALA A 94 6.41 -9.51 -6.15
CA ALA A 94 7.18 -10.67 -5.72
C ALA A 94 8.55 -10.79 -6.45
N GLN A 95 8.65 -10.21 -7.64
CA GLN A 95 9.91 -10.14 -8.38
C GLN A 95 10.81 -9.01 -7.86
N ALA A 96 10.23 -7.85 -7.53
CA ALA A 96 10.96 -6.70 -7.00
C ALA A 96 11.47 -6.93 -5.57
N TRP A 97 10.69 -7.64 -4.75
CA TRP A 97 11.07 -8.05 -3.40
C TRP A 97 11.03 -9.58 -3.31
N PRO A 98 12.12 -10.28 -3.64
CA PRO A 98 12.13 -11.75 -3.70
C PRO A 98 12.16 -12.42 -2.32
N ASP A 99 12.61 -11.71 -1.30
CA ASP A 99 12.87 -12.23 0.05
C ASP A 99 11.63 -12.17 0.93
N VAL A 100 11.45 -13.16 1.80
CA VAL A 100 10.26 -13.29 2.66
C VAL A 100 10.18 -12.17 3.69
N GLU A 101 11.32 -11.60 4.04
CA GLU A 101 11.49 -10.45 4.92
C GLU A 101 10.72 -9.22 4.44
N PHE A 102 10.33 -9.17 3.14
CA PHE A 102 9.44 -8.14 2.60
C PHE A 102 8.20 -7.90 3.46
N VAL A 103 7.59 -8.94 4.02
CA VAL A 103 6.36 -8.83 4.83
C VAL A 103 6.54 -8.06 6.14
N GLN A 104 7.79 -7.79 6.53
CA GLN A 104 8.17 -6.96 7.68
C GLN A 104 8.60 -5.54 7.28
N GLN A 105 8.84 -5.29 5.99
CA GLN A 105 9.33 -4.00 5.50
C GLN A 105 8.23 -2.93 5.51
N PRO A 106 8.59 -1.64 5.61
CA PRO A 106 7.64 -0.53 5.51
C PRO A 106 6.79 -0.57 4.24
N ALA A 107 7.36 -1.04 3.13
CA ALA A 107 6.63 -1.27 1.88
C ALA A 107 5.40 -2.17 2.06
N ALA A 108 5.46 -3.21 2.90
CA ALA A 108 4.32 -4.09 3.16
C ALA A 108 3.17 -3.39 3.89
N GLN A 109 3.40 -2.25 4.53
CA GLN A 109 2.39 -1.49 5.27
C GLN A 109 1.65 -0.47 4.39
N LEU A 110 2.14 -0.23 3.16
CA LEU A 110 1.57 0.75 2.26
C LEU A 110 0.25 0.26 1.64
N PRO A 111 -0.67 1.18 1.29
CA PRO A 111 -1.82 0.81 0.46
C PRO A 111 -1.35 0.24 -0.89
N TRP A 112 -2.07 -0.77 -1.39
CA TRP A 112 -1.68 -1.51 -2.60
C TRP A 112 -1.28 -0.64 -3.80
N PHE A 113 -2.03 0.43 -4.06
CA PHE A 113 -1.77 1.28 -5.23
C PHE A 113 -0.55 2.20 -5.08
N HIS A 114 -0.06 2.43 -3.86
CA HIS A 114 1.24 3.06 -3.66
C HIS A 114 2.36 2.13 -4.12
N LEU A 115 2.27 0.83 -3.81
CA LEU A 115 3.22 -0.16 -4.30
C LEU A 115 3.20 -0.27 -5.82
N CYS A 116 2.02 -0.29 -6.46
CA CYS A 116 1.93 -0.24 -7.92
C CYS A 116 2.64 1.00 -8.49
N THR A 117 2.48 2.17 -7.86
CA THR A 117 3.14 3.41 -8.28
C THR A 117 4.65 3.31 -8.17
N LEU A 118 5.16 2.71 -7.08
CA LEU A 118 6.58 2.45 -6.88
C LEU A 118 7.14 1.48 -7.92
N LEU A 119 6.40 0.40 -8.24
CA LEU A 119 6.79 -0.57 -9.26
C LEU A 119 6.84 0.07 -10.67
N ASP A 120 5.92 0.97 -10.98
CA ASP A 120 5.84 1.62 -12.28
C ASP A 120 6.92 2.70 -12.48
N LYS A 121 7.18 3.50 -11.43
CA LYS A 121 7.96 4.74 -11.55
C LYS A 121 9.39 4.64 -11.03
N VAL A 122 9.69 3.69 -10.14
CA VAL A 122 11.01 3.57 -9.51
C VAL A 122 11.63 2.24 -9.88
N LYS A 123 12.69 2.27 -10.70
CA LYS A 123 13.35 1.05 -11.21
C LYS A 123 14.35 0.47 -10.21
N ASP A 124 15.13 1.33 -9.57
CA ASP A 124 16.13 0.93 -8.59
C ASP A 124 15.48 0.46 -7.28
N GLN A 125 16.01 -0.62 -6.70
CA GLN A 125 15.43 -1.27 -5.52
C GLN A 125 15.68 -0.47 -4.24
N GLU A 126 16.85 0.17 -4.12
CA GLU A 126 17.20 0.98 -2.95
C GLU A 126 16.33 2.25 -2.90
N GLN A 127 16.21 2.95 -4.03
CA GLN A 127 15.30 4.09 -4.16
C GLN A 127 13.86 3.69 -3.88
N ARG A 128 13.42 2.53 -4.36
CA ARG A 128 12.05 2.03 -4.10
C ARG A 128 11.79 1.85 -2.62
N SER A 129 12.75 1.28 -1.90
CA SER A 129 12.68 1.09 -0.45
C SER A 129 12.71 2.43 0.28
N TRP A 130 13.57 3.36 -0.14
CA TRP A 130 13.65 4.71 0.41
C TRP A 130 12.32 5.48 0.28
N TYR A 131 11.70 5.45 -0.90
CA TYR A 131 10.40 6.09 -1.11
C TYR A 131 9.29 5.42 -0.32
N ALA A 132 9.34 4.09 -0.13
CA ALA A 132 8.38 3.38 0.69
C ALA A 132 8.47 3.83 2.16
N ASP A 133 9.69 3.92 2.69
CA ASP A 133 9.95 4.40 4.05
C ASP A 133 9.47 5.83 4.24
N LYS A 134 9.81 6.73 3.32
CA LYS A 134 9.38 8.14 3.38
C LYS A 134 7.88 8.31 3.22
N THR A 135 7.24 7.46 2.42
CA THR A 135 5.77 7.44 2.29
C THR A 135 5.12 7.09 3.62
N LEU A 136 5.65 6.10 4.34
CA LEU A 136 5.12 5.69 5.63
C LEU A 136 5.39 6.73 6.73
N GLU A 137 6.61 7.28 6.77
CA GLU A 137 7.05 8.30 7.73
C GLU A 137 6.21 9.58 7.63
N HIS A 138 5.96 10.06 6.42
CA HIS A 138 5.27 11.33 6.18
C HIS A 138 3.79 11.17 5.84
N GLY A 139 3.27 9.94 5.77
CA GLY A 139 1.88 9.66 5.42
C GLY A 139 1.50 10.14 4.02
N TRP A 140 2.40 10.02 3.04
CA TRP A 140 2.15 10.53 1.70
C TRP A 140 0.95 9.84 1.03
N SER A 141 0.04 10.66 0.48
CA SER A 141 -0.95 10.16 -0.45
C SER A 141 -0.26 9.65 -1.72
N ARG A 142 -0.94 8.81 -2.50
CA ARG A 142 -0.40 8.31 -3.77
C ARG A 142 -0.01 9.44 -4.73
N GLN A 143 -0.77 10.54 -4.71
CA GLN A 143 -0.48 11.73 -5.52
C GLN A 143 0.79 12.43 -5.04
N VAL A 144 0.95 12.61 -3.72
CA VAL A 144 2.17 13.21 -3.16
C VAL A 144 3.39 12.34 -3.44
N LEU A 145 3.29 11.02 -3.26
CA LEU A 145 4.36 10.09 -3.63
C LEU A 145 4.76 10.24 -5.10
N THR A 146 3.77 10.29 -6.01
CA THR A 146 4.01 10.48 -7.45
C THR A 146 4.77 11.79 -7.71
N MET A 147 4.32 12.88 -7.10
CA MET A 147 4.95 14.20 -7.21
C MET A 147 6.40 14.19 -6.68
N GLN A 148 6.66 13.51 -5.55
CA GLN A 148 8.02 13.39 -4.99
C GLN A 148 8.96 12.62 -5.91
N ILE A 149 8.48 11.55 -6.53
CA ILE A 149 9.26 10.78 -7.52
C ILE A 149 9.57 11.63 -8.76
N GLU A 150 8.57 12.32 -9.30
CA GLU A 150 8.73 13.14 -10.51
C GLU A 150 9.63 14.36 -10.28
N THR A 151 9.51 15.00 -9.12
CA THR A 151 10.37 16.14 -8.76
C THR A 151 11.83 15.73 -8.63
N ALA A 152 12.10 14.55 -8.07
CA ALA A 152 13.45 14.00 -7.99
C ALA A 152 13.98 13.57 -9.37
N ALA A 153 13.15 12.95 -10.21
CA ALA A 153 13.55 12.54 -11.56
C ALA A 153 13.89 13.73 -12.48
N ASN A 154 13.21 14.87 -12.30
CA ASN A 154 13.50 16.11 -13.03
C ASN A 154 14.77 16.82 -12.54
N ARG A 155 15.34 16.38 -11.42
CA ARG A 155 16.67 16.75 -10.94
C ARG A 155 17.60 15.59 -11.29
N GLU A 156 18.22 15.59 -12.46
CA GLU A 156 19.24 14.58 -12.79
C GLU A 156 20.28 14.44 -11.66
N PRO A 157 20.81 13.23 -11.43
CA PRO A 157 21.16 12.78 -10.09
C PRO A 157 22.52 13.33 -9.63
N ALA A 158 22.54 13.93 -8.44
CA ALA A 158 23.62 13.63 -7.53
C ALA A 158 23.32 12.25 -6.93
N ALA A 159 23.75 11.19 -7.60
CA ALA A 159 24.02 9.92 -6.93
C ALA A 159 25.22 10.15 -5.98
N PRO A 160 25.30 9.42 -4.85
CA PRO A 160 26.29 9.66 -3.79
C PRO A 160 27.74 9.63 -4.27
#